data_AF-A0A9E1JJR7-F1
#
_entry.id   AF-A0A9E1JJR7-F1
#
_cell.length_a   1.000
_cell.length_b   1.000
_cell.length_c   1.000
_cell.angle_alpha   90.00
_cell.angle_beta   90.00
_cell.angle_gamma   90.00
#
_symmetry.space_group_name_H-M   'P 1'
#
loop_
_entity.id
_entity.type
_entity.pdbx_description
1 polymer ?
#
loop_
_entity_poly.entity_id
_entity_poly.type
_entity_poly.pdbx_seq_one_letter_code
_entity_poly.pdbx_strand_id
1 'polypeptide(L)'
;PGILFLDLSTLQMGEGQGGLHELKNDPVYQGLTAVQANKVYGVLPYNWYTQNFGSILANAWYIGKILYPEKFIDITPEKKADEIYEFLVSKPVFKSMKSLFKDIVFQPLELN
;
A
#
# COMPACT_ATOMS: atom_id res chain seq x y z
N PRO A 1 15.84 1.21 -6.29
CA PRO A 1 14.87 0.14 -6.67
C PRO A 1 14.00 0.62 -7.84
N GLY A 2 13.49 -0.27 -8.69
CA GLY A 2 12.65 0.11 -9.83
C GLY A 2 11.19 0.42 -9.48
N ILE A 3 10.69 -0.17 -8.39
CA ILE A 3 9.36 0.05 -7.79
C ILE A 3 9.55 0.06 -6.27
N LEU A 4 8.78 0.87 -5.55
CA LEU A 4 8.77 0.95 -4.10
C LEU A 4 7.35 0.80 -3.57
N PHE A 5 7.17 -0.01 -2.53
CA PHE A 5 5.91 -0.13 -1.80
C PHE A 5 6.13 0.42 -0.39
N LEU A 6 5.31 1.41 0.00
CA LEU A 6 5.35 2.04 1.31
C LEU A 6 4.25 1.44 2.19
N ASP A 7 4.65 0.82 3.31
CA ASP A 7 3.72 0.43 4.36
C ASP A 7 3.15 1.69 5.02
N LEU A 8 1.83 1.84 4.98
CA LEU A 8 1.18 3.07 5.42
C LEU A 8 1.08 3.21 6.95
N SER A 9 1.66 2.29 7.72
CA SER A 9 1.79 2.41 9.18
C SER A 9 2.66 3.59 9.55
N THR A 10 3.59 3.99 8.66
CA THR A 10 4.45 5.16 8.88
C THR A 10 3.65 6.48 8.92
N LEU A 11 2.42 6.51 8.40
CA LEU A 11 1.56 7.70 8.50
C LEU A 11 1.16 8.03 9.95
N GLN A 12 1.32 7.08 10.88
CA GLN A 12 0.99 7.24 12.29
C GLN A 12 2.14 7.82 13.14
N MET A 13 3.27 8.17 12.52
CA MET A 13 4.43 8.71 13.24
C MET A 13 4.29 10.20 13.60
N GLY A 14 3.22 10.86 13.14
CA GLY A 14 2.95 12.28 13.38
C GLY A 14 3.22 13.16 12.17
N GLU A 15 2.89 14.44 12.29
CA GLU A 15 3.12 15.41 11.21
C GLU A 15 4.61 15.61 10.94
N GLY A 16 4.98 15.65 9.66
CA GLY A 16 6.38 15.81 9.24
C GLY A 16 7.26 14.58 9.48
N GLN A 17 6.66 13.42 9.75
CA GLN A 17 7.40 12.18 10.02
C GLN A 17 6.91 11.02 9.13
N GLY A 18 7.70 9.95 9.11
CA GLY A 18 7.37 8.71 8.42
C GLY A 18 7.77 8.69 6.95
N GLY A 19 7.69 7.50 6.35
CA GLY A 19 8.24 7.26 5.01
C GLY A 19 7.64 8.15 3.92
N LEU A 20 6.36 8.51 3.99
CA LEU A 20 5.78 9.43 3.00
C LEU A 20 6.41 10.84 3.08
N HIS A 21 6.69 11.33 4.29
CA HIS A 21 7.36 12.62 4.45
C HIS A 21 8.80 12.56 3.96
N GLU A 22 9.53 11.51 4.34
CA GLU A 22 10.93 11.32 3.94
C GLU A 22 11.07 11.17 2.41
N LEU A 23 10.20 10.39 1.78
CA LEU A 23 10.17 10.23 0.31
C LEU A 23 9.90 11.55 -0.43
N LYS A 24 9.20 12.50 0.21
CA LYS A 24 8.91 13.82 -0.36
C LYS A 24 10.03 14.83 -0.14
N ASN A 25 10.69 14.80 1.01
CA ASN A 25 11.50 15.94 1.48
C ASN A 25 13.00 15.63 1.64
N ASP A 26 13.39 14.36 1.78
CA ASP A 26 14.79 14.01 1.94
C ASP A 26 15.48 13.86 0.57
N PRO A 27 16.55 14.63 0.28
CA PRO A 27 17.28 14.53 -0.98
C PRO A 27 17.81 13.12 -1.29
N VAL A 28 18.14 12.33 -0.27
CA VAL A 28 18.62 10.96 -0.43
C VAL A 28 17.53 10.08 -1.03
N TYR A 29 16.29 10.20 -0.53
CA TYR A 29 15.16 9.42 -1.03
C TYR A 29 14.63 9.93 -2.37
N GLN A 30 14.70 11.24 -2.63
CA GLN A 30 14.40 11.82 -3.94
C GLN A 30 15.35 11.33 -5.05
N GLY A 31 16.55 10.87 -4.69
CA GLY A 31 17.50 10.23 -5.60
C GLY A 31 17.11 8.80 -6.03
N LEU A 32 16.11 8.18 -5.41
CA LEU A 32 15.71 6.82 -5.76
C LEU A 32 15.00 6.77 -7.11
N THR A 33 15.39 5.80 -7.94
CA THR A 33 14.77 5.57 -9.26
C THR A 33 13.25 5.43 -9.21
N ALA A 34 12.71 4.73 -8.21
CA ALA A 34 11.26 4.57 -8.03
C ALA A 34 10.55 5.89 -7.74
N VAL A 35 11.18 6.81 -6.98
CA VAL A 35 10.63 8.14 -6.68
C VAL A 35 10.64 8.99 -7.95
N GLN A 36 11.78 9.06 -8.65
CA GLN A 36 11.92 9.79 -9.91
C GLN A 36 10.96 9.30 -11.00
N ALA A 37 10.65 8.00 -11.01
CA ALA A 37 9.74 7.38 -11.97
C ALA A 37 8.27 7.37 -11.54
N ASN A 38 7.90 7.98 -10.40
CA ASN A 38 6.55 7.91 -9.81
C ASN A 38 6.02 6.47 -9.63
N LYS A 39 6.91 5.54 -9.26
CA LYS A 39 6.62 4.12 -9.02
C LYS A 39 6.66 3.79 -7.54
N VAL A 40 5.97 4.61 -6.75
CA VAL A 40 5.81 4.44 -5.31
C VAL A 40 4.34 4.17 -5.01
N TYR A 41 4.05 3.13 -4.23
CA TYR A 41 2.69 2.68 -4.00
C TYR A 41 2.40 2.42 -2.52
N GLY A 42 1.23 2.83 -2.03
CA GLY A 42 0.80 2.58 -0.65
C GLY A 42 0.23 1.17 -0.45
N VAL A 43 0.64 0.48 0.62
CA VAL A 43 0.10 -0.84 1.01
C VAL A 43 -0.42 -0.84 2.45
N LEU A 44 -1.29 -1.80 2.77
CA LEU A 44 -1.89 -1.90 4.10
C LEU A 44 -0.84 -2.25 5.15
N PRO A 45 -0.93 -1.65 6.34
CA PRO A 45 -0.25 -2.19 7.51
C PRO A 45 -0.76 -3.60 7.82
N TYR A 46 0.15 -4.46 8.25
CA TYR A 46 -0.19 -5.84 8.56
C TYR A 46 0.36 -6.35 9.89
N ASN A 47 1.24 -5.61 10.57
CA ASN A 47 1.96 -6.08 11.76
C ASN A 47 1.45 -5.49 13.09
N TRP A 48 0.32 -4.76 13.08
CA TRP A 48 -0.27 -4.20 14.29
C TRP A 48 -0.95 -5.29 15.12
N TYR A 49 -0.47 -5.45 16.35
CA TYR A 49 -0.93 -6.49 17.29
C TYR A 49 -0.77 -7.92 16.75
N THR A 50 0.34 -8.18 16.03
CA THR A 50 0.69 -9.40 15.28
C THR A 50 0.33 -9.35 13.78
N GLN A 51 0.51 -10.48 13.09
CA GLN A 51 0.27 -10.63 11.66
C GLN A 51 -1.23 -10.66 11.32
N ASN A 52 -1.67 -9.66 10.56
CA ASN A 52 -3.00 -9.59 9.98
C ASN A 52 -2.97 -10.26 8.60
N PHE A 53 -3.20 -11.58 8.56
CA PHE A 53 -3.10 -12.38 7.34
C PHE A 53 -3.97 -11.86 6.18
N GLY A 54 -5.14 -11.28 6.49
CA GLY A 54 -6.00 -10.65 5.48
C GLY A 54 -5.28 -9.50 4.75
N SER A 55 -4.65 -8.58 5.49
CA SER A 55 -3.86 -7.49 4.91
C SER A 55 -2.64 -7.99 4.15
N ILE A 56 -1.95 -9.03 4.65
CA ILE A 56 -0.81 -9.64 3.96
C ILE A 56 -1.23 -10.19 2.59
N LEU A 57 -2.30 -10.96 2.54
CA LEU A 57 -2.81 -11.55 1.30
C LEU A 57 -3.31 -10.46 0.34
N ALA A 58 -4.06 -9.48 0.83
CA ALA A 58 -4.52 -8.34 0.03
C ALA A 58 -3.32 -7.58 -0.58
N ASN A 59 -2.29 -7.29 0.21
CA ASN A 59 -1.06 -6.65 -0.25
C ASN A 59 -0.37 -7.50 -1.32
N ALA A 60 -0.28 -8.82 -1.15
CA ALA A 60 0.36 -9.70 -2.12
C ALA A 60 -0.34 -9.68 -3.49
N TRP A 61 -1.68 -9.67 -3.51
CA TRP A 61 -2.46 -9.54 -4.76
C TRP A 61 -2.22 -8.19 -5.44
N TYR A 62 -2.20 -7.10 -4.67
CA TYR A 62 -1.90 -5.77 -5.19
C TYR A 62 -0.47 -5.69 -5.77
N ILE A 63 0.53 -6.14 -5.01
CA ILE A 63 1.93 -6.17 -5.43
C ILE A 63 2.09 -7.03 -6.69
N GLY A 64 1.46 -8.21 -6.74
CA GLY A 64 1.46 -9.08 -7.90
C GLY A 64 0.91 -8.39 -9.15
N LYS A 65 -0.21 -7.65 -9.01
CA LYS A 65 -0.81 -6.86 -10.10
C LYS A 65 0.12 -5.74 -10.59
N ILE A 66 0.84 -5.06 -9.70
CA ILE A 66 1.78 -3.99 -10.06
C ILE A 66 3.02 -4.56 -10.78
N LEU A 67 3.55 -5.68 -10.30
CA LEU A 67 4.77 -6.27 -10.87
C LEU A 67 4.52 -7.05 -12.16
N TYR A 68 3.35 -7.69 -12.29
CA TYR A 68 3.03 -8.60 -13.39
C TYR A 68 1.61 -8.35 -13.92
N PRO A 69 1.30 -7.16 -14.45
CA PRO A 69 -0.08 -6.76 -14.78
C PRO A 69 -0.79 -7.72 -15.74
N GLU A 70 -0.05 -8.35 -16.66
CA GLU A 70 -0.56 -9.34 -17.62
C GLU A 70 -1.04 -10.63 -16.95
N LYS A 71 -0.41 -11.05 -15.84
CA LYS A 71 -0.80 -12.27 -15.09
C LYS A 71 -1.99 -12.07 -14.16
N PHE A 72 -2.36 -10.82 -13.92
CA PHE A 72 -3.41 -10.42 -12.98
C PHE A 72 -4.46 -9.56 -13.67
N ILE A 73 -4.66 -9.70 -14.99
CA ILE A 73 -5.50 -8.80 -15.80
C ILE A 73 -6.94 -8.71 -15.28
N ASP A 74 -7.48 -9.81 -14.79
CA ASP A 74 -8.80 -10.01 -14.20
C ASP A 74 -8.92 -9.55 -12.74
N ILE A 75 -7.79 -9.28 -12.08
CA ILE A 75 -7.77 -8.90 -10.66
C ILE A 75 -7.96 -7.40 -10.49
N THR A 76 -9.01 -7.05 -9.74
CA THR A 76 -9.18 -5.72 -9.12
C THR A 76 -8.74 -5.81 -7.65
N PRO A 77 -7.60 -5.20 -7.25
CA PRO A 77 -7.04 -5.38 -5.91
C PRO A 77 -7.99 -5.04 -4.75
N GLU A 78 -8.77 -3.97 -4.87
CA GLU A 78 -9.74 -3.57 -3.83
C GLU A 78 -10.84 -4.61 -3.64
N LYS A 79 -11.42 -5.11 -4.74
CA LYS A 79 -12.41 -6.20 -4.71
C LYS A 79 -11.80 -7.47 -4.11
N LYS A 80 -10.57 -7.80 -4.49
CA LYS A 80 -9.88 -8.98 -3.97
C LYS A 80 -9.61 -8.89 -2.47
N ALA A 81 -9.29 -7.70 -1.97
CA ALA A 81 -9.16 -7.45 -0.55
C ALA A 81 -10.49 -7.66 0.19
N ASP A 82 -11.60 -7.15 -0.35
CA ASP A 82 -12.92 -7.37 0.23
C ASP A 82 -13.32 -8.84 0.23
N GLU A 83 -13.05 -9.60 -0.84
CA GLU A 83 -13.25 -11.07 -0.86
C GLU A 83 -12.48 -11.78 0.26
N ILE A 84 -11.22 -11.38 0.48
CA ILE A 84 -10.36 -11.95 1.52
C ILE A 84 -10.90 -11.61 2.91
N TYR A 85 -11.26 -10.35 3.14
CA TYR A 85 -11.81 -9.92 4.42
C TYR A 85 -13.19 -10.54 4.69
N GLU A 86 -14.04 -10.66 3.68
CA GLU A 86 -15.32 -11.34 3.82
C GLU A 86 -15.14 -12.80 4.21
N PHE A 87 -14.16 -13.50 3.63
CA PHE A 87 -13.85 -14.87 4.03
C PHE A 87 -13.31 -14.96 5.48
N LEU A 88 -12.39 -14.08 5.88
CA LEU A 88 -11.68 -14.19 7.17
C LEU A 88 -12.44 -13.59 8.36
N VAL A 89 -13.18 -12.50 8.13
CA VAL A 89 -13.86 -11.71 9.17
C VAL A 89 -15.33 -11.44 8.86
N SER A 90 -15.90 -12.14 7.89
CA SER A 90 -17.32 -12.12 7.52
C SER A 90 -17.85 -10.79 7.00
N LYS A 91 -16.97 -9.83 6.67
CA LYS A 91 -17.35 -8.50 6.17
C LYS A 91 -16.33 -7.93 5.18
N PRO A 92 -16.78 -7.23 4.12
CA PRO A 92 -15.91 -6.50 3.20
C PRO A 92 -15.44 -5.16 3.84
N VAL A 93 -14.37 -5.22 4.63
CA VAL A 93 -13.90 -4.06 5.42
C VAL A 93 -12.80 -3.25 4.73
N PHE A 94 -12.45 -3.53 3.47
CA PHE A 94 -11.32 -2.86 2.81
C PHE A 94 -11.53 -1.34 2.74
N LYS A 95 -12.76 -0.88 2.44
CA LYS A 95 -13.08 0.55 2.42
C LYS A 95 -12.82 1.22 3.77
N SER A 96 -13.21 0.58 4.86
CA SER A 96 -12.94 1.08 6.21
C SER A 96 -11.44 1.14 6.48
N MET A 97 -10.70 0.08 6.13
CA MET A 97 -9.24 0.04 6.26
C MET A 97 -8.56 1.15 5.46
N LYS A 98 -8.98 1.38 4.21
CA LYS A 98 -8.45 2.42 3.33
C LYS A 98 -8.63 3.83 3.91
N SER A 99 -9.80 4.11 4.50
CA SER A 99 -10.09 5.41 5.11
C SER A 99 -9.19 5.75 6.31
N LEU A 100 -8.69 4.73 7.03
CA LEU A 100 -7.74 4.93 8.14
C LEU A 100 -6.36 5.40 7.69
N PHE A 101 -6.05 5.28 6.39
CA PHE A 101 -4.76 5.62 5.80
C PHE A 101 -4.90 6.62 4.65
N LYS A 102 -5.69 7.68 4.87
CA LYS A 102 -5.85 8.83 3.96
C LYS A 102 -6.30 8.44 2.54
N ASP A 103 -7.01 7.32 2.40
CA ASP A 103 -7.51 6.77 1.14
C ASP A 103 -6.44 6.46 0.07
N ILE A 104 -5.16 6.33 0.47
CA ILE A 104 -4.03 6.05 -0.45
C ILE A 104 -3.57 4.58 -0.44
N VAL A 105 -4.31 3.69 0.22
CA VAL A 105 -4.08 2.24 0.12
C VAL A 105 -4.34 1.78 -1.31
N PHE A 106 -3.39 1.01 -1.87
CA PHE A 106 -3.42 0.48 -3.23
C PHE A 106 -3.48 1.55 -4.33
N GLN A 107 -2.85 2.70 -4.06
CA GLN A 107 -2.71 3.80 -5.00
C GLN A 107 -1.23 4.14 -5.23
N PRO A 108 -0.88 4.69 -6.41
CA PRO A 108 0.37 5.40 -6.57
C PRO A 108 0.41 6.61 -5.61
N LEU A 109 1.57 6.89 -5.02
CA LEU A 109 1.75 8.01 -4.10
C LEU A 109 2.29 9.21 -4.87
N GLU A 110 1.59 10.34 -4.75
CA GLU A 110 2.03 11.61 -5.30
C GLU A 110 3.08 12.23 -4.38
N LEU A 111 4.32 12.31 -4.88
CA LEU A 111 5.49 12.81 -4.15
C LEU A 111 5.92 14.23 -4.55
N ASN A 112 5.23 14.83 -5.52
CA ASN A 112 5.53 16.15 -6.10
C ASN A 112 4.43 17.17 -5.79
#